data_AF-A0A5C5V521-F1
#
_entry.id   AF-A0A5C5V521-F1
#
_cell.length_a   1.000
_cell.length_b   1.000
_cell.length_c   1.000
_cell.angle_alpha   90.00
_cell.angle_beta   90.00
_cell.angle_gamma   90.00
#
_symmetry.space_group_name_H-M   'P 1'
#
loop_
_entity.id
_entity.type
_entity.pdbx_description
1 polymer ?
#
loop_
_entity_poly.entity_id
_entity_poly.type
_entity_poly.pdbx_seq_one_letter_code
_entity_poly.pdbx_strand_id
1 'polypeptide(L)'
;MRFQRLVFVSVFFSLTMLTALPLFGQGFGGLFAPPSGRSNSWGEYDYHPPSSNNSNNNNNGLEKAIVGGIFGAIEEGIRASNNNNRQNDYPRQRYYDNYPQQRYYPQQQQRYYPTPTPAPKPTPTPKNVEPKKNKAPVKKVAAKRNTVVSSANFLALTNQDIQRANEKLQDQQEKSIDEIEADLQDKLPPSDTDLITQMQNAGIDPATQQQILDAKNRGDAGTVQILFANNSMPPNAAGAADLANKINLQNDLNDLRQRNKDGDLRPRDIERFANQNKNLFPPGPDRDQFFDHMDDMTQTAEVQQLLGGATPNPGMNGLGGGTVTVIHNPNLPNGTVINLGNGSVMVGTGGQGDLNVGTSSLAEAMGLPVANSQPVPESDATIPTSGVVLRNGADNEATISYVINDKYEYTMKAGHIQSLGEGKWVVRYDKGGSHGEAKYTLSEGTYEFTPSDNGWALFSKKYDVTIDNSGNPNEFHYVVNNVAAKVDAHGTKTHNSKYPLEVRFDPGDGKGEERKVLDGGTFQVAVSPGDNRWDLYSAEGTAILADHPSGGIDLFGN
;
A
#
# COMPACT_ATOMS: atom_id res chain seq x y z
N MET A 1 11.88 9.11 -58.26
CA MET A 1 11.12 9.99 -57.33
C MET A 1 11.71 9.79 -55.94
N ARG A 2 12.33 10.84 -55.38
CA ARG A 2 13.06 10.82 -54.11
C ARG A 2 12.11 11.29 -53.00
N PHE A 3 11.91 10.49 -51.95
CA PHE A 3 11.19 10.92 -50.75
C PHE A 3 12.19 11.44 -49.72
N GLN A 4 12.12 12.75 -49.45
CA GLN A 4 12.88 13.42 -48.39
C GLN A 4 12.19 13.20 -47.03
N ARG A 5 13.02 12.96 -46.02
CA ARG A 5 12.69 12.94 -44.59
C ARG A 5 12.37 14.35 -44.11
N LEU A 6 11.32 14.48 -43.31
CA LEU A 6 11.00 15.71 -42.57
C LEU A 6 11.18 15.41 -41.07
N VAL A 7 12.20 16.03 -40.47
CA VAL A 7 12.49 15.98 -39.04
C VAL A 7 11.98 17.28 -38.43
N PHE A 8 11.04 17.19 -37.51
CA PHE A 8 10.61 18.31 -36.66
C PHE A 8 11.52 18.35 -35.42
N VAL A 9 12.24 19.46 -35.25
CA VAL A 9 12.96 19.80 -34.01
C VAL A 9 12.17 20.91 -33.33
N SER A 10 11.57 20.62 -32.19
CA SER A 10 10.92 21.60 -31.31
C SER A 10 11.93 22.10 -30.28
N VAL A 11 12.25 23.39 -30.33
CA VAL A 11 13.08 24.09 -29.34
C VAL A 11 12.15 24.71 -28.29
N PHE A 12 12.23 24.24 -27.05
CA PHE A 12 11.60 24.89 -25.90
C PHE A 12 12.57 25.90 -25.27
N PHE A 13 12.20 27.18 -25.27
CA PHE A 13 12.83 28.23 -24.47
C PHE A 13 12.21 28.21 -23.06
N SER A 14 13.04 28.03 -22.02
CA SER A 14 12.65 28.30 -20.63
C SER A 14 13.30 29.59 -20.16
N LEU A 15 12.47 30.53 -19.74
CA LEU A 15 12.81 31.87 -19.27
C LEU A 15 13.01 31.82 -17.74
N THR A 16 14.25 31.99 -17.27
CA THR A 16 14.57 32.07 -15.84
C THR A 16 14.47 33.52 -15.35
N MET A 17 13.48 33.82 -14.52
CA MET A 17 13.37 35.10 -13.80
C MET A 17 14.18 35.02 -12.50
N LEU A 18 15.24 35.84 -12.42
CA LEU A 18 16.07 36.06 -11.25
C LEU A 18 15.45 37.21 -10.42
N THR A 19 15.04 36.96 -9.18
CA THR A 19 14.68 38.02 -8.23
C THR A 19 15.82 38.25 -7.25
N ALA A 20 16.37 39.46 -7.28
CA ALA A 20 17.37 39.97 -6.35
C ALA A 20 16.69 40.62 -5.13
N LEU A 21 17.26 40.43 -3.95
CA LEU A 21 16.99 41.26 -2.76
C LEU A 21 18.31 41.61 -2.04
N PRO A 22 18.34 42.74 -1.29
CA PRO A 22 19.53 43.56 -1.15
C PRO A 22 20.35 43.30 0.12
N LEU A 23 21.63 43.65 -0.02
CA LEU A 23 22.61 43.90 1.03
C LEU A 23 22.19 45.08 1.93
N PHE A 24 22.21 44.88 3.24
CA PHE A 24 22.48 45.93 4.22
C PHE A 24 23.47 45.39 5.24
N GLY A 25 24.63 46.03 5.31
CA GLY A 25 25.55 45.91 6.43
C GLY A 25 25.58 47.23 7.21
N GLN A 26 25.77 47.13 8.51
CA GLN A 26 26.63 48.00 9.32
C GLN A 26 26.71 47.42 10.75
N GLY A 27 27.92 47.43 11.30
CA GLY A 27 28.26 46.83 12.59
C GLY A 27 28.37 47.85 13.72
N PHE A 28 28.80 47.35 14.88
CA PHE A 28 29.30 47.98 16.13
C PHE A 28 28.97 46.90 17.20
N GLY A 29 29.83 46.37 18.07
CA GLY A 29 31.11 46.78 18.65
C GLY A 29 30.99 46.56 20.16
N GLY A 30 31.91 45.82 20.80
CA GLY A 30 32.16 45.91 22.24
C GLY A 30 32.13 44.61 23.07
N LEU A 31 33.34 44.13 23.40
CA LEU A 31 33.88 43.83 24.75
C LEU A 31 32.94 43.17 25.79
N PHE A 32 33.32 42.01 26.35
CA PHE A 32 33.79 41.84 27.75
C PHE A 32 34.19 40.38 28.06
N ALA A 33 35.13 40.29 29.01
CA ALA A 33 35.98 39.20 29.53
C ALA A 33 35.36 37.83 29.95
N PRO A 34 36.21 36.80 30.17
CA PRO A 34 35.82 35.45 30.61
C PRO A 34 35.85 35.30 32.15
N PRO A 35 35.23 34.24 32.71
CA PRO A 35 35.61 33.77 34.02
C PRO A 35 36.34 32.42 33.99
N SER A 36 37.42 32.42 34.74
CA SER A 36 38.28 31.35 35.21
C SER A 36 37.59 30.29 36.09
N GLY A 37 38.00 29.03 35.91
CA GLY A 37 38.55 28.11 36.93
C GLY A 37 37.77 27.73 38.20
N ARG A 38 37.67 26.40 38.44
CA ARG A 38 37.82 25.65 39.73
C ARG A 38 37.44 24.17 39.50
N SER A 39 38.38 23.22 39.55
CA SER A 39 38.94 22.48 40.70
C SER A 39 38.13 21.25 41.14
N ASN A 40 38.81 20.10 41.14
CA ASN A 40 38.36 18.76 41.55
C ASN A 40 37.79 18.67 42.97
N SER A 41 36.85 17.74 43.18
CA SER A 41 36.61 17.11 44.48
C SER A 41 36.11 15.67 44.28
N TRP A 42 36.86 14.74 44.84
CA TRP A 42 36.52 13.32 44.96
C TRP A 42 35.43 13.14 46.01
N GLY A 43 34.46 12.26 45.73
CA GLY A 43 33.35 11.92 46.62
C GLY A 43 32.97 10.45 46.45
N GLU A 44 33.45 9.67 47.40
CA GLU A 44 33.19 8.26 47.68
C GLU A 44 31.71 8.03 48.01
N TYR A 45 31.06 7.07 47.35
CA TYR A 45 29.69 6.63 47.68
C TYR A 45 29.62 5.10 47.76
N ASP A 46 29.21 4.66 48.94
CA ASP A 46 28.95 3.29 49.34
C ASP A 46 27.81 2.63 48.53
N TYR A 47 28.04 1.36 48.20
CA TYR A 47 27.15 0.51 47.42
C TYR A 47 26.21 -0.28 48.35
N HIS A 48 24.91 -0.02 48.29
CA HIS A 48 23.87 -0.88 48.87
C HIS A 48 22.96 -1.41 47.74
N PRO A 49 22.80 -2.73 47.56
CA PRO A 49 21.89 -3.28 46.56
C PRO A 49 20.43 -3.27 47.07
N PRO A 50 19.46 -2.73 46.31
CA PRO A 50 18.05 -2.92 46.64
C PRO A 50 17.55 -4.29 46.14
N SER A 51 16.88 -4.99 47.05
CA SER A 51 16.15 -6.24 46.84
C SER A 51 15.07 -6.08 45.77
N SER A 52 15.08 -6.95 44.76
CA SER A 52 14.03 -7.05 43.75
C SER A 52 12.77 -7.68 44.35
N ASN A 53 11.72 -6.88 44.48
CA ASN A 53 10.39 -7.33 44.86
C ASN A 53 9.57 -7.62 43.59
N ASN A 54 9.03 -8.83 43.56
CA ASN A 54 8.39 -9.51 42.45
C ASN A 54 6.92 -9.03 42.32
N SER A 55 6.58 -8.28 41.26
CA SER A 55 5.19 -8.03 40.84
C SER A 55 5.10 -7.37 39.46
N ASN A 56 4.94 -8.16 38.39
CA ASN A 56 4.04 -7.88 37.25
C ASN A 56 4.24 -8.92 36.14
N ASN A 57 3.35 -9.90 36.05
CA ASN A 57 3.52 -11.08 35.18
C ASN A 57 2.56 -11.13 33.97
N ASN A 58 2.04 -9.99 33.51
CA ASN A 58 1.05 -9.95 32.41
C ASN A 58 1.53 -9.28 31.10
N ASN A 59 2.78 -8.79 31.01
CA ASN A 59 3.32 -8.17 29.78
C ASN A 59 4.31 -9.07 28.99
N ASN A 60 4.65 -10.26 29.49
CA ASN A 60 5.70 -11.12 28.91
C ASN A 60 5.36 -11.70 27.52
N GLY A 61 4.09 -11.70 27.11
CA GLY A 61 3.68 -12.23 25.80
C GLY A 61 3.94 -11.27 24.65
N LEU A 62 3.61 -9.98 24.85
CA LEU A 62 3.87 -8.93 23.85
C LEU A 62 5.37 -8.64 23.77
N GLU A 63 6.07 -8.63 24.91
CA GLU A 63 7.51 -8.46 24.95
C GLU A 63 8.22 -9.63 24.24
N LYS A 64 7.75 -10.88 24.32
CA LYS A 64 8.30 -11.98 23.51
C LYS A 64 7.91 -11.92 22.03
N ALA A 65 6.76 -11.37 21.66
CA ALA A 65 6.34 -11.23 20.26
C ALA A 65 7.02 -10.04 19.58
N ILE A 66 7.26 -8.94 20.30
CA ILE A 66 8.01 -7.78 19.80
C ILE A 66 9.50 -8.08 19.92
N VAL A 67 10.00 -8.50 21.09
CA VAL A 67 11.42 -8.79 21.30
C VAL A 67 11.88 -10.11 20.67
N GLY A 68 10.97 -11.05 20.40
CA GLY A 68 11.27 -12.30 19.69
C GLY A 68 10.76 -12.32 18.24
N GLY A 69 9.76 -11.53 17.87
CA GLY A 69 9.29 -11.41 16.48
C GLY A 69 9.91 -10.25 15.72
N ILE A 70 10.27 -9.12 16.35
CA ILE A 70 11.17 -8.15 15.70
C ILE A 70 12.59 -8.70 15.65
N PHE A 71 12.99 -9.56 16.60
CA PHE A 71 14.41 -9.91 16.75
C PHE A 71 14.82 -11.39 16.71
N GLY A 72 13.96 -12.36 16.96
CA GLY A 72 14.24 -13.79 16.71
C GLY A 72 14.19 -14.14 15.22
N ALA A 73 14.52 -13.18 14.39
CA ALA A 73 13.81 -12.77 13.19
C ALA A 73 14.84 -12.24 12.22
N ILE A 74 15.59 -11.26 12.73
CA ILE A 74 16.89 -10.84 12.28
C ILE A 74 17.90 -12.00 12.34
N GLU A 75 17.88 -12.83 13.40
CA GLU A 75 18.80 -13.98 13.50
C GLU A 75 18.42 -15.17 12.58
N GLU A 76 17.13 -15.40 12.29
CA GLU A 76 16.66 -16.54 11.47
C GLU A 76 16.45 -16.20 9.98
N GLY A 77 16.04 -14.98 9.64
CA GLY A 77 15.82 -14.52 8.26
C GLY A 77 17.08 -14.60 7.39
N ILE A 78 18.25 -14.28 7.95
CA ILE A 78 19.54 -14.37 7.25
C ILE A 78 19.91 -15.82 6.92
N ARG A 79 19.48 -16.79 7.74
CA ARG A 79 19.71 -18.22 7.44
C ARG A 79 18.76 -18.76 6.38
N ALA A 80 17.59 -18.15 6.21
CA ALA A 80 16.59 -18.55 5.22
C ALA A 80 16.88 -17.94 3.84
N SER A 81 17.33 -16.68 3.77
CA SER A 81 17.72 -16.02 2.51
C SER A 81 18.94 -16.72 1.85
N ASN A 82 19.98 -17.03 2.63
CA ASN A 82 21.20 -17.69 2.11
C ASN A 82 21.04 -19.17 1.70
N ASN A 83 19.95 -19.86 2.05
CA ASN A 83 19.76 -21.28 1.73
C ASN A 83 18.79 -21.55 0.56
N ASN A 84 18.10 -20.54 0.02
CA ASN A 84 17.10 -20.76 -1.02
C ASN A 84 17.66 -20.86 -2.45
N ASN A 85 18.98 -20.72 -2.66
CA ASN A 85 19.57 -20.67 -4.00
C ASN A 85 20.12 -22.02 -4.55
N ARG A 86 19.72 -23.19 -4.00
CA ARG A 86 20.27 -24.49 -4.49
C ARG A 86 19.32 -25.67 -4.70
N GLN A 87 18.01 -25.54 -4.48
CA GLN A 87 17.11 -26.67 -4.71
C GLN A 87 15.77 -26.19 -5.24
N ASN A 88 15.56 -26.24 -6.56
CA ASN A 88 14.26 -26.52 -7.19
C ASN A 88 14.42 -26.85 -8.68
N ASP A 89 15.01 -28.03 -8.97
CA ASP A 89 14.73 -28.75 -10.21
C ASP A 89 13.45 -29.59 -9.99
N TYR A 90 12.31 -29.14 -10.51
CA TYR A 90 11.11 -29.98 -10.62
C TYR A 90 10.72 -30.26 -12.07
N PRO A 91 10.36 -31.51 -12.40
CA PRO A 91 10.06 -31.94 -13.76
C PRO A 91 8.64 -31.55 -14.20
N ARG A 92 8.53 -31.18 -15.49
CA ARG A 92 7.29 -31.02 -16.24
C ARG A 92 6.40 -32.27 -16.12
N GLN A 93 5.17 -32.09 -15.63
CA GLN A 93 4.06 -33.02 -15.88
C GLN A 93 3.03 -32.39 -16.81
N ARG A 94 2.91 -32.98 -18.01
CA ARG A 94 1.75 -32.86 -18.89
C ARG A 94 0.70 -33.87 -18.43
N TYR A 95 -0.58 -33.49 -18.34
CA TYR A 95 -1.70 -34.42 -18.54
C TYR A 95 -2.98 -33.70 -19.01
N TYR A 96 -3.87 -34.52 -19.58
CA TYR A 96 -4.86 -34.32 -20.65
C TYR A 96 -6.19 -33.62 -20.31
N ASP A 97 -6.83 -33.19 -21.41
CA ASP A 97 -8.25 -32.97 -21.70
C ASP A 97 -9.28 -33.84 -20.93
N ASN A 98 -10.41 -33.23 -20.55
CA ASN A 98 -11.79 -33.55 -20.99
C ASN A 98 -12.82 -33.18 -19.92
N TYR A 99 -13.78 -32.31 -20.24
CA TYR A 99 -15.14 -32.41 -19.67
C TYR A 99 -16.22 -32.07 -20.72
N PRO A 100 -17.34 -32.82 -20.73
CA PRO A 100 -18.33 -32.81 -21.82
C PRO A 100 -19.40 -31.72 -21.69
N GLN A 101 -19.94 -31.34 -22.85
CA GLN A 101 -21.06 -30.42 -23.01
C GLN A 101 -22.37 -30.96 -22.39
N GLN A 102 -23.06 -30.12 -21.64
CA GLN A 102 -24.43 -30.37 -21.22
C GLN A 102 -25.46 -29.85 -22.23
N ARG A 103 -26.46 -30.69 -22.46
CA ARG A 103 -27.48 -30.58 -23.49
C ARG A 103 -28.63 -29.66 -23.09
N TYR A 104 -29.06 -28.91 -24.09
CA TYR A 104 -30.33 -28.22 -24.25
C TYR A 104 -31.57 -29.09 -23.91
N TYR A 105 -32.55 -28.48 -23.23
CA TYR A 105 -33.97 -28.88 -23.27
C TYR A 105 -34.84 -27.64 -23.52
N PRO A 106 -35.64 -27.60 -24.60
CA PRO A 106 -36.63 -26.55 -24.79
C PRO A 106 -37.93 -26.86 -24.04
N GLN A 107 -38.40 -25.94 -23.20
CA GLN A 107 -39.74 -26.01 -22.61
C GLN A 107 -40.80 -25.57 -23.64
N GLN A 108 -41.89 -26.36 -23.68
CA GLN A 108 -43.04 -26.15 -24.53
C GLN A 108 -43.89 -24.95 -24.06
N GLN A 109 -44.24 -24.08 -24.99
CA GLN A 109 -45.20 -22.99 -24.79
C GLN A 109 -46.63 -23.56 -24.72
N GLN A 110 -47.29 -23.41 -23.57
CA GLN A 110 -48.73 -23.62 -23.48
C GLN A 110 -49.48 -22.37 -23.97
N ARG A 111 -50.29 -22.55 -25.02
CA ARG A 111 -51.21 -21.54 -25.53
C ARG A 111 -52.40 -21.40 -24.57
N TYR A 112 -52.56 -20.22 -23.98
CA TYR A 112 -53.76 -19.83 -23.25
C TYR A 112 -54.79 -19.23 -24.22
N TYR A 113 -56.02 -19.75 -24.20
CA TYR A 113 -57.18 -19.15 -24.86
C TYR A 113 -57.82 -18.09 -23.93
N PRO A 114 -58.25 -16.92 -24.43
CA PRO A 114 -58.99 -15.95 -23.62
C PRO A 114 -60.46 -16.36 -23.44
N THR A 115 -60.92 -16.37 -22.19
CA THR A 115 -62.35 -16.45 -21.81
C THR A 115 -63.08 -15.12 -22.09
N PRO A 116 -64.38 -15.14 -22.42
CA PRO A 116 -65.17 -13.93 -22.67
C PRO A 116 -65.42 -13.10 -21.41
N THR A 117 -65.36 -11.78 -21.59
CA THR A 117 -65.60 -10.74 -20.58
C THR A 117 -67.05 -10.74 -20.05
N PRO A 118 -67.29 -10.75 -18.73
CA PRO A 118 -68.61 -10.50 -18.17
C PRO A 118 -69.00 -9.01 -18.25
N ALA A 119 -70.29 -8.74 -18.43
CA ALA A 119 -70.90 -7.43 -18.51
C ALA A 119 -70.60 -6.52 -17.28
N PRO A 120 -70.50 -5.19 -17.48
CA PRO A 120 -70.21 -4.24 -16.41
C PRO A 120 -71.33 -4.21 -15.36
N LYS A 121 -70.97 -4.46 -14.09
CA LYS A 121 -71.83 -4.24 -12.93
C LYS A 121 -72.00 -2.73 -12.66
N PRO A 122 -73.17 -2.30 -12.15
CA PRO A 122 -73.46 -0.91 -11.85
C PRO A 122 -72.50 -0.34 -10.78
N THR A 123 -72.08 0.89 -11.01
CA THR A 123 -71.16 1.68 -10.19
C THR A 123 -71.66 1.78 -8.75
N PRO A 124 -70.91 1.28 -7.74
CA PRO A 124 -71.27 1.47 -6.35
C PRO A 124 -71.12 2.95 -5.96
N THR A 125 -72.12 3.44 -5.23
CA THR A 125 -72.15 4.75 -4.58
C THR A 125 -70.86 4.99 -3.80
N PRO A 126 -70.21 6.16 -3.92
CA PRO A 126 -68.95 6.45 -3.26
C PRO A 126 -69.09 6.29 -1.74
N LYS A 127 -68.48 5.23 -1.20
CA LYS A 127 -68.32 5.08 0.25
C LYS A 127 -67.44 6.22 0.73
N ASN A 128 -67.91 6.90 1.77
CA ASN A 128 -67.15 7.86 2.54
C ASN A 128 -65.83 7.20 2.97
N VAL A 129 -64.73 7.58 2.34
CA VAL A 129 -63.41 7.00 2.59
C VAL A 129 -62.92 7.64 3.88
N GLU A 130 -62.93 6.88 4.98
CA GLU A 130 -62.25 7.30 6.20
C GLU A 130 -60.81 7.73 5.85
N PRO A 131 -60.37 8.92 6.30
CA PRO A 131 -59.01 9.37 6.03
C PRO A 131 -58.04 8.28 6.51
N LYS A 132 -57.25 7.74 5.58
CA LYS A 132 -56.19 6.78 5.93
C LYS A 132 -55.29 7.47 6.96
N LYS A 133 -55.19 6.91 8.17
CA LYS A 133 -54.25 7.40 9.19
C LYS A 133 -52.86 7.54 8.57
N ASN A 134 -52.25 8.71 8.72
CA ASN A 134 -50.89 8.95 8.26
C ASN A 134 -49.97 7.88 8.87
N LYS A 135 -49.19 7.19 8.03
CA LYS A 135 -48.16 6.26 8.51
C LYS A 135 -47.18 7.06 9.37
N ALA A 136 -46.83 6.56 10.55
CA ALA A 136 -45.80 7.17 11.38
C ALA A 136 -44.48 7.27 10.57
N PRO A 137 -43.66 8.32 10.78
CA PRO A 137 -42.38 8.44 10.10
C PRO A 137 -41.54 7.19 10.37
N VAL A 138 -41.00 6.60 9.29
CA VAL A 138 -40.16 5.41 9.38
C VAL A 138 -38.86 5.81 10.09
N LYS A 139 -38.53 5.15 11.20
CA LYS A 139 -37.27 5.39 11.91
C LYS A 139 -36.09 5.02 10.99
N LYS A 140 -35.17 5.97 10.78
CA LYS A 140 -33.93 5.72 10.04
C LYS A 140 -33.08 4.73 10.81
N VAL A 141 -32.71 3.62 10.17
CA VAL A 141 -31.75 2.64 10.68
C VAL A 141 -30.35 3.16 10.38
N ALA A 142 -29.52 3.27 11.42
CA ALA A 142 -28.12 3.65 11.31
C ALA A 142 -27.28 2.44 10.90
N ALA A 143 -26.27 2.65 10.06
CA ALA A 143 -25.26 1.66 9.74
C ALA A 143 -24.40 1.38 10.98
N LYS A 144 -24.01 0.12 11.15
CA LYS A 144 -22.98 -0.24 12.12
C LYS A 144 -21.64 0.25 11.59
N ARG A 145 -20.78 0.73 12.49
CA ARG A 145 -19.43 1.18 12.17
C ARG A 145 -18.63 0.06 11.52
N ASN A 146 -18.04 0.34 10.36
CA ASN A 146 -16.99 -0.48 9.77
C ASN A 146 -15.65 -0.08 10.37
N THR A 147 -14.71 -1.01 10.44
CA THR A 147 -13.33 -0.73 10.83
C THR A 147 -12.45 -1.12 9.67
N VAL A 148 -11.66 -0.18 9.12
CA VAL A 148 -10.65 -0.49 8.11
C VAL A 148 -9.62 -1.44 8.71
N VAL A 149 -9.25 -1.20 9.97
CA VAL A 149 -8.31 -2.02 10.69
C VAL A 149 -8.86 -2.40 12.05
N SER A 150 -8.76 -3.69 12.38
CA SER A 150 -9.04 -4.18 13.73
C SER A 150 -8.00 -3.62 14.69
N SER A 151 -8.46 -2.98 15.78
CA SER A 151 -7.57 -2.49 16.84
C SER A 151 -6.71 -3.60 17.47
N ALA A 152 -7.12 -4.87 17.33
CA ALA A 152 -6.38 -6.02 17.84
C ALA A 152 -5.06 -6.28 17.09
N ASN A 153 -4.93 -5.77 15.87
CA ASN A 153 -3.74 -6.01 15.04
C ASN A 153 -2.69 -4.89 15.16
N PHE A 154 -2.99 -3.82 15.91
CA PHE A 154 -2.02 -2.76 16.15
C PHE A 154 -1.15 -3.06 17.35
N LEU A 155 0.16 -3.05 17.12
CA LEU A 155 1.13 -3.00 18.20
C LEU A 155 1.64 -1.57 18.33
N ALA A 156 1.68 -1.10 19.57
CA ALA A 156 2.21 0.20 19.91
C ALA A 156 3.65 0.01 20.41
N LEU A 157 4.61 0.72 19.80
CA LEU A 157 6.01 0.65 20.23
C LEU A 157 6.26 1.58 21.41
N THR A 158 6.95 1.06 22.42
CA THR A 158 7.55 1.87 23.47
C THR A 158 8.92 2.39 23.04
N ASN A 159 9.44 3.41 23.73
CA ASN A 159 10.83 3.85 23.56
C ASN A 159 11.83 2.70 23.74
N GLN A 160 11.56 1.81 24.68
CA GLN A 160 12.43 0.67 24.96
C GLN A 160 12.43 -0.34 23.82
N ASP A 161 11.28 -0.55 23.16
CA ASP A 161 11.19 -1.41 21.97
C ASP A 161 11.99 -0.82 20.81
N ILE A 162 11.87 0.50 20.58
CA ILE A 162 12.63 1.21 19.53
C ILE A 162 14.14 1.14 19.81
N GLN A 163 14.56 1.40 21.05
CA GLN A 163 15.98 1.34 21.42
C GLN A 163 16.54 -0.07 21.21
N ARG A 164 15.86 -1.10 21.71
CA ARG A 164 16.28 -2.49 21.50
C ARG A 164 16.37 -2.80 20.01
N ALA A 165 15.38 -2.36 19.21
CA ALA A 165 15.32 -2.57 17.76
C ALA A 165 16.57 -2.01 17.07
N ASN A 166 16.94 -0.79 17.42
CA ASN A 166 18.15 -0.15 16.92
C ASN A 166 19.43 -0.88 17.34
N GLU A 167 19.55 -1.32 18.60
CA GLU A 167 20.71 -2.08 19.08
C GLU A 167 20.91 -3.38 18.28
N LYS A 168 19.83 -4.11 17.96
CA LYS A 168 19.98 -5.36 17.19
C LYS A 168 20.18 -5.15 15.69
N LEU A 169 19.62 -4.09 15.11
CA LEU A 169 19.93 -3.72 13.73
C LEU A 169 21.41 -3.36 13.59
N GLN A 170 21.96 -2.66 14.60
CA GLN A 170 23.37 -2.34 14.70
C GLN A 170 24.25 -3.58 14.85
N ASP A 171 23.85 -4.56 15.68
CA ASP A 171 24.54 -5.85 15.79
C ASP A 171 24.51 -6.63 14.47
N GLN A 172 23.39 -6.59 13.74
CA GLN A 172 23.26 -7.22 12.42
C GLN A 172 24.16 -6.55 11.39
N GLN A 173 24.18 -5.21 11.36
CA GLN A 173 25.08 -4.44 10.50
C GLN A 173 26.55 -4.75 10.83
N GLU A 174 26.92 -4.88 12.11
CA GLU A 174 28.29 -5.25 12.50
C GLU A 174 28.66 -6.65 11.97
N LYS A 175 27.72 -7.60 12.06
CA LYS A 175 27.92 -8.94 11.51
C LYS A 175 28.08 -8.92 9.98
N SER A 176 27.27 -8.14 9.26
CA SER A 176 27.43 -7.96 7.81
C SER A 176 28.77 -7.33 7.47
N ILE A 177 29.26 -6.36 8.27
CA ILE A 177 30.60 -5.78 8.11
C ILE A 177 31.69 -6.83 8.33
N ASP A 178 31.55 -7.72 9.31
CA ASP A 178 32.49 -8.84 9.54
C ASP A 178 32.48 -9.83 8.37
N GLU A 179 31.32 -10.14 7.77
CA GLU A 179 31.18 -10.99 6.59
C GLU A 179 31.84 -10.33 5.37
N ILE A 180 31.61 -9.03 5.15
CA ILE A 180 32.28 -8.23 4.11
C ILE A 180 33.80 -8.20 4.32
N GLU A 181 34.27 -8.05 5.57
CA GLU A 181 35.71 -8.09 5.88
C GLU A 181 36.33 -9.45 5.54
N ALA A 182 35.62 -10.54 5.84
CA ALA A 182 36.06 -11.90 5.51
C ALA A 182 36.15 -12.12 3.99
N ASP A 183 35.18 -11.63 3.21
CA ASP A 183 35.19 -11.68 1.74
C ASP A 183 36.32 -10.81 1.14
N LEU A 184 36.72 -9.76 1.85
CA LEU A 184 37.80 -8.85 1.45
C LEU A 184 39.18 -9.26 1.99
N GLN A 185 39.31 -10.34 2.76
CA GLN A 185 40.52 -10.67 3.50
C GLN A 185 41.80 -10.71 2.65
N ASP A 186 41.72 -11.15 1.39
CA ASP A 186 42.87 -11.17 0.45
C ASP A 186 43.15 -9.81 -0.23
N LYS A 187 42.18 -8.90 -0.17
CA LYS A 187 42.25 -7.50 -0.64
C LYS A 187 42.64 -6.52 0.46
N LEU A 188 42.63 -6.93 1.72
CA LEU A 188 43.06 -6.08 2.83
C LEU A 188 44.60 -5.99 2.90
N PRO A 189 45.16 -4.95 3.56
CA PRO A 189 46.60 -4.84 3.75
C PRO A 189 47.15 -6.08 4.44
N PRO A 190 48.34 -6.56 4.05
CA PRO A 190 48.99 -7.67 4.73
C PRO A 190 49.20 -7.37 6.22
N SER A 191 49.32 -8.41 7.03
CA SER A 191 49.73 -8.29 8.43
C SER A 191 51.07 -7.56 8.54
N ASP A 192 51.37 -6.94 9.69
CA ASP A 192 52.66 -6.24 9.86
C ASP A 192 53.85 -7.18 9.62
N THR A 193 53.73 -8.45 10.02
CA THR A 193 54.76 -9.47 9.78
C THR A 193 54.93 -9.80 8.29
N ASP A 194 53.83 -9.95 7.55
CA ASP A 194 53.88 -10.21 6.12
C ASP A 194 54.38 -8.99 5.35
N LEU A 195 53.96 -7.78 5.76
CA LEU A 195 54.42 -6.53 5.16
C LEU A 195 55.92 -6.32 5.39
N ILE A 196 56.43 -6.57 6.60
CA ILE A 196 57.88 -6.55 6.88
C ILE A 196 58.60 -7.52 5.95
N THR A 197 58.09 -8.74 5.80
CA THR A 197 58.68 -9.75 4.90
C THR A 197 58.68 -9.27 3.45
N GLN A 198 57.58 -8.68 2.98
CA GLN A 198 57.48 -8.09 1.63
C GLN A 198 58.48 -6.94 1.44
N MET A 199 58.61 -6.04 2.42
CA MET A 199 59.56 -4.93 2.37
C MET A 199 61.01 -5.39 2.40
N GLN A 200 61.33 -6.42 3.18
CA GLN A 200 62.66 -7.05 3.21
C GLN A 200 63.00 -7.69 1.86
N ASN A 201 62.07 -8.43 1.27
CA ASN A 201 62.23 -9.02 -0.06
C ASN A 201 62.38 -7.94 -1.15
N ALA A 202 61.78 -6.77 -0.95
CA ALA A 202 61.93 -5.61 -1.81
C ALA A 202 63.20 -4.77 -1.52
N GLY A 203 64.07 -5.17 -0.58
CA GLY A 203 65.31 -4.46 -0.27
C GLY A 203 65.14 -3.12 0.44
N ILE A 204 63.98 -2.85 1.04
CA ILE A 204 63.71 -1.63 1.80
C ILE A 204 64.43 -1.69 3.14
N ASP A 205 65.15 -0.63 3.53
CA ASP A 205 65.91 -0.59 4.79
C ASP A 205 65.01 -0.53 6.04
N PRO A 206 65.46 -1.01 7.23
CA PRO A 206 64.63 -1.08 8.44
C PRO A 206 64.05 0.25 8.93
N ALA A 207 64.73 1.38 8.70
CA ALA A 207 64.22 2.68 9.15
C ALA A 207 63.03 3.10 8.27
N THR A 208 63.12 2.91 6.96
CA THR A 208 62.01 3.13 6.03
C THR A 208 60.87 2.13 6.26
N GLN A 209 61.18 0.87 6.59
CA GLN A 209 60.16 -0.13 6.98
C GLN A 209 59.29 0.38 8.13
N GLN A 210 59.90 0.93 9.18
CA GLN A 210 59.17 1.50 10.31
C GLN A 210 58.28 2.68 9.89
N GLN A 211 58.77 3.56 9.02
CA GLN A 211 57.98 4.69 8.50
C GLN A 211 56.77 4.23 7.68
N ILE A 212 56.92 3.16 6.89
CA ILE A 212 55.82 2.54 6.14
C ILE A 212 54.79 1.94 7.11
N LEU A 213 55.22 1.24 8.15
CA LEU A 213 54.32 0.70 9.18
C LEU A 213 53.58 1.81 9.94
N ASP A 214 54.28 2.87 10.34
CA ASP A 214 53.67 4.02 11.01
C ASP A 214 52.68 4.76 10.11
N ALA A 215 52.95 4.84 8.81
CA ALA A 215 52.00 5.39 7.83
C ALA A 215 50.79 4.47 7.64
N LYS A 216 51.00 3.15 7.50
CA LYS A 216 49.92 2.15 7.43
C LYS A 216 49.01 2.20 8.65
N ASN A 217 49.59 2.22 9.85
CA ASN A 217 48.83 2.24 11.11
C ASN A 217 48.07 3.55 11.34
N ARG A 218 48.44 4.63 10.65
CA ARG A 218 47.67 5.89 10.58
C ARG A 218 46.66 5.93 9.45
N GLY A 219 46.58 4.89 8.61
CA GLY A 219 45.76 4.88 7.40
C GLY A 219 46.27 5.81 6.28
N ASP A 220 47.53 6.26 6.31
CA ASP A 220 48.08 7.19 5.31
C ASP A 220 48.58 6.43 4.06
N ALA A 221 47.63 6.02 3.22
CA ALA A 221 47.88 5.30 1.97
C ALA A 221 48.83 6.04 1.02
N GLY A 222 48.74 7.37 0.96
CA GLY A 222 49.58 8.20 0.09
C GLY A 222 51.05 8.16 0.52
N THR A 223 51.32 8.33 1.82
CA THR A 223 52.69 8.21 2.35
C THR A 223 53.22 6.79 2.17
N VAL A 224 52.41 5.75 2.40
CA VAL A 224 52.84 4.37 2.14
C VAL A 224 53.22 4.15 0.67
N GLN A 225 52.40 4.65 -0.27
CA GLN A 225 52.68 4.53 -1.69
C GLN A 225 54.03 5.17 -2.06
N ILE A 226 54.27 6.41 -1.58
CA ILE A 226 55.49 7.16 -1.87
C ILE A 226 56.71 6.45 -1.28
N LEU A 227 56.65 6.06 0.00
CA LEU A 227 57.77 5.43 0.69
C LEU A 227 58.09 4.05 0.10
N PHE A 228 57.08 3.23 -0.19
CA PHE A 228 57.28 1.90 -0.77
C PHE A 228 57.81 1.97 -2.21
N ALA A 229 57.26 2.86 -3.05
CA ALA A 229 57.68 3.00 -4.45
C ALA A 229 59.13 3.49 -4.57
N ASN A 230 59.54 4.45 -3.73
CA ASN A 230 60.85 5.09 -3.84
C ASN A 230 62.00 4.27 -3.24
N ASN A 231 61.70 3.36 -2.30
CA ASN A 231 62.75 2.63 -1.55
C ASN A 231 62.82 1.13 -1.91
N SER A 232 61.96 0.64 -2.80
CA SER A 232 62.03 -0.74 -3.29
C SER A 232 63.13 -0.92 -4.35
N MET A 233 63.80 -2.07 -4.34
CA MET A 233 64.84 -2.46 -5.29
C MET A 233 64.51 -3.82 -5.94
N PRO A 234 64.13 -3.86 -7.23
CA PRO A 234 63.90 -2.70 -8.11
C PRO A 234 62.66 -1.88 -7.70
N PRO A 235 62.54 -0.61 -8.14
CA PRO A 235 61.37 0.22 -7.86
C PRO A 235 60.08 -0.48 -8.27
N ASN A 236 59.15 -0.63 -7.33
CA ASN A 236 57.90 -1.38 -7.51
C ASN A 236 56.68 -0.46 -7.32
N ALA A 237 56.47 0.44 -8.28
CA ALA A 237 55.34 1.38 -8.26
C ALA A 237 53.97 0.68 -8.27
N ALA A 238 53.86 -0.47 -8.94
CA ALA A 238 52.62 -1.25 -8.99
C ALA A 238 52.29 -1.87 -7.63
N GLY A 239 53.27 -2.50 -6.96
CA GLY A 239 53.08 -3.03 -5.60
C GLY A 239 52.80 -1.94 -4.57
N ALA A 240 53.42 -0.77 -4.71
CA ALA A 240 53.13 0.39 -3.86
C ALA A 240 51.69 0.90 -4.05
N ALA A 241 51.22 0.98 -5.29
CA ALA A 241 49.84 1.38 -5.60
C ALA A 241 48.82 0.34 -5.12
N ASP A 242 49.11 -0.96 -5.29
CA ASP A 242 48.30 -2.04 -4.73
C ASP A 242 48.17 -1.88 -3.21
N LEU A 243 49.30 -1.81 -2.48
CA LEU A 243 49.29 -1.64 -1.03
C LEU A 243 48.51 -0.40 -0.57
N ALA A 244 48.66 0.74 -1.28
CA ALA A 244 47.91 1.96 -0.98
C ALA A 244 46.40 1.78 -1.18
N ASN A 245 45.96 1.09 -2.25
CA ASN A 245 44.55 0.77 -2.47
C ASN A 245 44.00 -0.14 -1.35
N LYS A 246 44.77 -1.13 -0.91
CA LYS A 246 44.41 -1.99 0.22
C LYS A 246 44.24 -1.18 1.52
N ILE A 247 45.12 -0.20 1.77
CA ILE A 247 45.01 0.67 2.96
C ILE A 247 43.76 1.56 2.88
N ASN A 248 43.46 2.14 1.71
CA ASN A 248 42.24 2.91 1.52
C ASN A 248 40.98 2.06 1.76
N LEU A 249 40.95 0.82 1.25
CA LEU A 249 39.88 -0.13 1.50
C LEU A 249 39.69 -0.40 3.01
N GLN A 250 40.77 -0.65 3.74
CA GLN A 250 40.72 -0.85 5.20
C GLN A 250 40.17 0.40 5.92
N ASN A 251 40.59 1.60 5.51
CA ASN A 251 40.09 2.84 6.09
C ASN A 251 38.59 3.03 5.84
N ASP A 252 38.13 2.77 4.62
CA ASP A 252 36.72 2.87 4.24
C ASP A 252 35.88 1.84 5.04
N LEU A 253 36.41 0.63 5.28
CA LEU A 253 35.76 -0.40 6.09
C LEU A 253 35.70 0.01 7.58
N ASN A 254 36.77 0.59 8.10
CA ASN A 254 36.82 1.13 9.46
C ASN A 254 35.84 2.31 9.63
N ASP A 255 35.67 3.17 8.62
CA ASP A 255 34.68 4.26 8.64
C ASP A 255 33.24 3.71 8.68
N LEU A 256 32.93 2.69 7.87
CA LEU A 256 31.64 1.99 7.93
C LEU A 256 31.39 1.41 9.32
N ARG A 257 32.36 0.68 9.87
CA ARG A 257 32.27 0.07 11.21
C ARG A 257 32.09 1.11 12.30
N GLN A 258 32.80 2.25 12.21
CA GLN A 258 32.66 3.32 13.18
C GLN A 258 31.29 3.98 13.10
N ARG A 259 30.79 4.29 11.89
CA ARG A 259 29.43 4.83 11.68
C ARG A 259 28.36 3.87 12.18
N ASN A 260 28.55 2.56 11.98
CA ASN A 260 27.67 1.53 12.53
C ASN A 260 27.64 1.63 14.06
N LYS A 261 28.80 1.63 14.72
CA LYS A 261 28.93 1.76 16.19
C LYS A 261 28.35 3.05 16.76
N ASP A 262 28.39 4.13 16.00
CA ASP A 262 27.80 5.41 16.38
C ASP A 262 26.29 5.47 16.14
N GLY A 263 25.69 4.46 15.49
CA GLY A 263 24.28 4.44 15.10
C GLY A 263 23.95 5.42 13.98
N ASP A 264 24.97 5.86 13.23
CA ASP A 264 24.92 6.91 12.22
C ASP A 264 25.15 6.37 10.79
N LEU A 265 25.18 5.04 10.62
CA LEU A 265 25.31 4.39 9.33
C LEU A 265 24.07 4.63 8.47
N ARG A 266 24.27 5.11 7.24
CA ARG A 266 23.18 5.43 6.30
C ARG A 266 23.30 4.61 5.01
N PRO A 267 22.17 4.34 4.31
CA PRO A 267 22.18 3.74 2.98
C PRO A 267 23.22 4.35 2.01
N ARG A 268 23.36 5.67 2.03
CA ARG A 268 24.31 6.40 1.17
C ARG A 268 25.78 6.11 1.48
N ASP A 269 26.12 5.85 2.74
CA ASP A 269 27.50 5.53 3.13
C ASP A 269 27.87 4.13 2.63
N ILE A 270 26.92 3.19 2.71
CA ILE A 270 27.03 1.82 2.22
C ILE A 270 27.15 1.81 0.69
N GLU A 271 26.25 2.51 -0.02
CA GLU A 271 26.29 2.66 -1.48
C GLU A 271 27.62 3.30 -1.95
N ARG A 272 28.13 4.28 -1.21
CA ARG A 272 29.41 4.91 -1.51
C ARG A 272 30.56 3.90 -1.41
N PHE A 273 30.61 3.13 -0.32
CA PHE A 273 31.62 2.07 -0.14
C PHE A 273 31.51 1.02 -1.26
N ALA A 274 30.31 0.53 -1.56
CA ALA A 274 30.06 -0.45 -2.62
C ALA A 274 30.58 0.06 -3.97
N ASN A 275 30.29 1.31 -4.31
CA ASN A 275 30.70 1.92 -5.57
C ASN A 275 32.20 2.18 -5.68
N GLN A 276 32.87 2.55 -4.58
CA GLN A 276 34.32 2.72 -4.55
C GLN A 276 35.04 1.38 -4.76
N ASN A 277 34.45 0.29 -4.27
CA ASN A 277 35.07 -1.03 -4.20
C ASN A 277 34.56 -2.04 -5.24
N LYS A 278 33.61 -1.65 -6.11
CA LYS A 278 33.01 -2.53 -7.13
C LYS A 278 33.97 -3.20 -8.11
N ASN A 279 35.18 -2.66 -8.26
CA ASN A 279 36.20 -3.19 -9.17
C ASN A 279 37.19 -4.14 -8.48
N LEU A 280 37.07 -4.36 -7.17
CA LEU A 280 37.93 -5.29 -6.42
C LEU A 280 37.67 -6.75 -6.80
N PHE A 281 36.44 -7.06 -7.19
CA PHE A 281 36.02 -8.39 -7.61
C PHE A 281 35.74 -8.40 -9.12
N PRO A 282 36.29 -9.38 -9.87
CA PRO A 282 35.83 -9.62 -11.23
C PRO A 282 34.35 -10.06 -11.20
N PRO A 283 33.59 -9.89 -12.29
CA PRO A 283 32.24 -10.46 -12.39
C PRO A 283 32.24 -11.96 -12.06
N GLY A 284 31.40 -12.36 -11.10
CA GLY A 284 31.32 -13.75 -10.62
C GLY A 284 30.72 -13.86 -9.21
N PRO A 285 30.63 -15.09 -8.67
CA PRO A 285 29.92 -15.35 -7.42
C PRO A 285 30.39 -14.53 -6.22
N ASP A 286 31.70 -14.34 -6.05
CA ASP A 286 32.25 -13.57 -4.92
C ASP A 286 31.84 -12.09 -4.99
N ARG A 287 31.74 -11.55 -6.21
CA ARG A 287 31.26 -10.19 -6.42
C ARG A 287 29.78 -10.10 -6.06
N ASP A 288 28.98 -11.04 -6.53
CA ASP A 288 27.54 -11.05 -6.30
C ASP A 288 27.25 -11.17 -4.79
N GLN A 289 27.94 -12.08 -4.08
CA GLN A 289 27.86 -12.22 -2.63
C GLN A 289 28.25 -10.93 -1.89
N PHE A 290 29.32 -10.24 -2.31
CA PHE A 290 29.70 -8.95 -1.74
C PHE A 290 28.57 -7.91 -1.89
N PHE A 291 27.91 -7.83 -3.05
CA PHE A 291 26.80 -6.90 -3.25
C PHE A 291 25.55 -7.32 -2.47
N ASP A 292 25.27 -8.61 -2.33
CA ASP A 292 24.18 -9.12 -1.51
C ASP A 292 24.33 -8.68 -0.04
N HIS A 293 25.54 -8.80 0.54
CA HIS A 293 25.81 -8.30 1.89
C HIS A 293 25.63 -6.78 2.02
N MET A 294 25.95 -6.02 0.97
CA MET A 294 25.79 -4.57 0.94
C MET A 294 24.32 -4.14 0.82
N ASP A 295 23.51 -4.90 0.07
CA ASP A 295 22.07 -4.66 -0.07
C ASP A 295 21.34 -4.96 1.25
N ASP A 296 21.66 -6.07 1.92
CA ASP A 296 21.16 -6.41 3.26
C ASP A 296 21.49 -5.31 4.29
N MET A 297 22.75 -4.83 4.28
CA MET A 297 23.18 -3.76 5.16
C MET A 297 22.48 -2.43 4.83
N THR A 298 22.19 -2.17 3.55
CA THR A 298 21.45 -0.98 3.10
C THR A 298 20.02 -0.98 3.63
N GLN A 299 19.31 -2.11 3.51
CA GLN A 299 17.95 -2.26 4.02
C GLN A 299 17.88 -2.10 5.54
N THR A 300 18.79 -2.73 6.28
CA THR A 300 18.84 -2.61 7.75
C THR A 300 19.14 -1.18 8.20
N ALA A 301 20.03 -0.47 7.51
CA ALA A 301 20.29 0.96 7.77
C ALA A 301 19.08 1.85 7.47
N GLU A 302 18.32 1.56 6.40
CA GLU A 302 17.08 2.28 6.11
C GLU A 302 16.02 2.05 7.21
N VAL A 303 15.83 0.81 7.66
CA VAL A 303 14.93 0.49 8.78
C VAL A 303 15.36 1.19 10.07
N GLN A 304 16.65 1.19 10.39
CA GLN A 304 17.19 1.89 11.56
C GLN A 304 16.94 3.40 11.49
N GLN A 305 17.10 4.02 10.31
CA GLN A 305 16.78 5.43 10.10
C GLN A 305 15.29 5.71 10.33
N LEU A 306 14.40 4.85 9.81
CA LEU A 306 12.96 4.98 10.00
C LEU A 306 12.56 4.81 11.48
N LEU A 307 13.20 3.89 12.21
CA LEU A 307 12.99 3.69 13.65
C LEU A 307 13.55 4.85 14.49
N GLY A 308 14.68 5.43 14.10
CA GLY A 308 15.26 6.61 14.76
C GLY A 308 14.35 7.85 14.69
N GLY A 309 13.50 7.94 13.66
CA GLY A 309 12.46 8.96 13.54
C GLY A 309 11.10 8.57 14.16
N ALA A 310 10.96 7.37 14.72
CA ALA A 310 9.66 6.86 15.16
C ALA A 310 9.17 7.58 16.44
N THR A 311 7.87 7.83 16.51
CA THR A 311 7.19 8.34 17.71
C THR A 311 6.60 7.16 18.48
N PRO A 312 6.90 6.99 19.78
CA PRO A 312 6.30 5.94 20.58
C PRO A 312 4.79 6.08 20.69
N ASN A 313 4.07 4.97 20.57
CA ASN A 313 2.62 4.91 20.72
C ASN A 313 1.86 6.03 19.98
N PRO A 314 2.08 6.26 18.67
CA PRO A 314 1.47 7.40 17.97
C PRO A 314 -0.05 7.21 17.78
N GLY A 315 -0.58 6.03 18.11
CA GLY A 315 -1.94 5.63 17.81
C GLY A 315 -2.13 5.52 16.30
N MET A 316 -3.37 5.69 15.83
CA MET A 316 -3.70 5.74 14.40
C MET A 316 -3.78 7.16 13.84
N ASN A 317 -3.71 8.16 14.72
CA ASN A 317 -3.74 9.56 14.34
C ASN A 317 -2.38 9.90 13.70
N GLY A 318 -2.34 10.05 12.38
CA GLY A 318 -1.11 10.42 11.65
C GLY A 318 -0.83 9.57 10.41
N LEU A 319 -1.50 8.43 10.25
CA LEU A 319 -1.55 7.74 8.96
C LEU A 319 -2.57 8.48 8.10
N GLY A 320 -2.13 9.54 7.44
CA GLY A 320 -2.92 10.26 6.46
C GLY A 320 -3.37 9.33 5.33
N GLY A 321 -4.29 9.80 4.49
CA GLY A 321 -4.53 9.17 3.20
C GLY A 321 -3.28 9.21 2.32
N GLY A 322 -3.19 8.31 1.33
CA GLY A 322 -2.09 8.28 0.35
C GLY A 322 -1.05 7.18 0.59
N THR A 323 0.11 7.37 -0.04
CA THR A 323 1.25 6.44 0.06
C THR A 323 2.03 6.68 1.35
N VAL A 324 2.39 5.59 2.01
CA VAL A 324 3.23 5.55 3.21
C VAL A 324 4.47 4.71 2.93
N THR A 325 5.55 4.97 3.68
CA THR A 325 6.69 4.04 3.69
C THR A 325 6.31 2.81 4.49
N VAL A 326 6.51 1.62 3.93
CA VAL A 326 6.13 0.34 4.53
C VAL A 326 7.38 -0.48 4.75
N ILE A 327 7.60 -0.89 5.99
CA ILE A 327 8.61 -1.88 6.36
C ILE A 327 7.90 -3.24 6.43
N HIS A 328 8.07 -4.07 5.41
CA HIS A 328 7.59 -5.44 5.44
C HIS A 328 8.55 -6.27 6.30
N ASN A 329 8.06 -6.78 7.42
CA ASN A 329 8.85 -7.55 8.37
C ASN A 329 8.36 -9.01 8.39
N PRO A 330 9.15 -9.97 7.85
CA PRO A 330 8.76 -11.37 7.84
C PRO A 330 8.58 -11.98 9.21
N ASN A 331 9.06 -11.34 10.25
CA ASN A 331 9.08 -11.97 11.55
C ASN A 331 8.01 -11.46 12.50
N LEU A 332 7.27 -10.43 12.07
CA LEU A 332 6.01 -10.05 12.71
C LEU A 332 4.88 -10.97 12.20
N PRO A 333 3.91 -11.34 13.07
CA PRO A 333 2.77 -12.12 12.64
C PRO A 333 2.04 -11.46 11.47
N ASN A 334 1.57 -12.27 10.52
CA ASN A 334 0.89 -11.77 9.32
C ASN A 334 -0.26 -10.80 9.68
N GLY A 335 -0.30 -9.63 9.05
CA GLY A 335 -1.32 -8.60 9.26
C GLY A 335 -1.13 -7.76 10.52
N THR A 336 -0.05 -7.97 11.29
CA THR A 336 0.35 -7.07 12.38
C THR A 336 0.78 -5.74 11.80
N VAL A 337 0.33 -4.63 12.38
CA VAL A 337 0.72 -3.29 11.94
C VAL A 337 1.27 -2.48 13.11
N ILE A 338 2.38 -1.81 12.85
CA ILE A 338 3.02 -0.91 13.78
C ILE A 338 3.11 0.46 13.12
N ASN A 339 2.38 1.43 13.64
CA ASN A 339 2.54 2.82 13.22
C ASN A 339 3.80 3.41 13.85
N LEU A 340 4.73 3.89 13.03
CA LEU A 340 5.96 4.52 13.50
C LEU A 340 5.77 6.02 13.76
N GLY A 341 4.64 6.63 13.39
CA GLY A 341 4.30 8.01 13.71
C GLY A 341 5.05 9.07 12.89
N ASN A 342 5.95 8.65 12.01
CA ASN A 342 6.72 9.50 11.09
C ASN A 342 6.27 9.33 9.62
N GLY A 343 5.01 8.92 9.41
CA GLY A 343 4.48 8.62 8.07
C GLY A 343 4.89 7.24 7.53
N SER A 344 5.53 6.42 8.37
CA SER A 344 5.90 5.04 8.02
C SER A 344 5.14 4.03 8.88
N VAL A 345 4.96 2.84 8.34
CA VAL A 345 4.39 1.69 9.04
C VAL A 345 5.29 0.48 8.89
N MET A 346 5.31 -0.39 9.90
CA MET A 346 5.87 -1.72 9.78
C MET A 346 4.74 -2.73 9.75
N VAL A 347 4.74 -3.62 8.76
CA VAL A 347 3.71 -4.64 8.59
C VAL A 347 4.33 -6.03 8.66
N GLY A 348 3.72 -6.91 9.45
CA GLY A 348 4.11 -8.31 9.52
C GLY A 348 3.59 -9.12 8.35
N THR A 349 4.48 -9.91 7.74
CA THR A 349 4.12 -10.82 6.64
C THR A 349 4.06 -12.29 7.09
N GLY A 350 4.34 -12.59 8.36
CA GLY A 350 4.19 -13.92 8.95
C GLY A 350 5.10 -15.00 8.34
N GLY A 351 6.34 -14.63 8.02
CA GLY A 351 7.41 -15.49 7.52
C GLY A 351 7.61 -15.40 6.01
N GLN A 352 6.89 -14.51 5.31
CA GLN A 352 6.92 -14.41 3.86
C GLN A 352 7.87 -13.31 3.39
N GLY A 353 8.81 -13.67 2.53
CA GLY A 353 9.79 -12.74 1.94
C GLY A 353 10.86 -12.27 2.93
N ASP A 354 11.66 -11.30 2.49
CA ASP A 354 12.71 -10.69 3.28
C ASP A 354 12.24 -9.37 3.92
N LEU A 355 13.07 -8.85 4.83
CA LEU A 355 12.88 -7.50 5.34
C LEU A 355 12.98 -6.53 4.18
N ASN A 356 11.95 -5.75 3.89
CA ASN A 356 11.97 -4.81 2.77
C ASN A 356 11.32 -3.49 3.14
N VAL A 357 11.90 -2.40 2.66
CA VAL A 357 11.34 -1.05 2.78
C VAL A 357 10.82 -0.63 1.40
N GLY A 358 9.52 -0.34 1.34
CA GLY A 358 8.86 0.09 0.11
C GLY A 358 7.93 1.27 0.35
N THR A 359 7.21 1.65 -0.70
CA THR A 359 6.09 2.60 -0.60
C THR A 359 4.83 1.94 -1.11
N SER A 360 3.74 2.07 -0.35
CA SER A 360 2.44 1.48 -0.69
C SER A 360 1.34 2.25 0.05
N SER A 361 0.07 2.04 -0.30
CA SER A 361 -1.02 2.53 0.55
C SER A 361 -1.09 1.71 1.83
N LEU A 362 -1.55 2.33 2.93
CA LEU A 362 -1.70 1.59 4.19
C LEU A 362 -2.61 0.36 4.03
N ALA A 363 -3.70 0.52 3.28
CA ALA A 363 -4.64 -0.56 3.04
C ALA A 363 -3.99 -1.75 2.30
N GLU A 364 -3.24 -1.47 1.24
CA GLU A 364 -2.51 -2.50 0.48
C GLU A 364 -1.45 -3.18 1.33
N ALA A 365 -0.66 -2.40 2.08
CA ALA A 365 0.33 -2.92 3.03
C ALA A 365 -0.29 -3.92 4.02
N MET A 366 -1.54 -3.67 4.40
CA MET A 366 -2.32 -4.48 5.32
C MET A 366 -3.05 -5.67 4.69
N GLY A 367 -2.88 -5.89 3.38
CA GLY A 367 -3.61 -6.91 2.64
C GLY A 367 -5.12 -6.64 2.52
N LEU A 368 -5.53 -5.37 2.62
CA LEU A 368 -6.90 -4.94 2.33
C LEU A 368 -7.03 -4.66 0.83
N PRO A 369 -8.20 -4.90 0.23
CA PRO A 369 -8.42 -4.62 -1.18
C PRO A 369 -8.35 -3.11 -1.43
N VAL A 370 -7.55 -2.69 -2.41
CA VAL A 370 -7.42 -1.28 -2.80
C VAL A 370 -7.99 -1.09 -4.19
N ALA A 371 -8.83 -0.06 -4.32
CA ALA A 371 -9.45 0.23 -5.60
C ALA A 371 -8.50 0.99 -6.53
N ASN A 372 -8.53 0.65 -7.81
CA ASN A 372 -7.84 1.38 -8.87
C ASN A 372 -8.78 2.28 -9.71
N SER A 373 -10.07 2.33 -9.36
CA SER A 373 -11.10 3.10 -10.07
C SER A 373 -11.70 4.17 -9.18
N GLN A 374 -12.52 5.04 -9.78
CA GLN A 374 -13.33 5.97 -9.00
C GLN A 374 -14.41 5.22 -8.23
N PRO A 375 -14.71 5.63 -6.98
CA PRO A 375 -15.82 5.07 -6.23
C PRO A 375 -17.15 5.43 -6.88
N VAL A 376 -18.20 4.67 -6.54
CA VAL A 376 -19.57 5.05 -6.88
C VAL A 376 -19.84 6.43 -6.26
N PRO A 377 -20.34 7.42 -7.02
CA PRO A 377 -20.62 8.74 -6.47
C PRO A 377 -21.61 8.69 -5.31
N GLU A 378 -21.38 9.55 -4.31
CA GLU A 378 -22.39 9.82 -3.29
C GLU A 378 -23.66 10.40 -3.92
N SER A 379 -24.80 10.10 -3.30
CA SER A 379 -26.10 10.55 -3.77
C SER A 379 -26.91 11.16 -2.65
N ASP A 380 -27.50 12.32 -2.91
CA ASP A 380 -28.54 12.95 -2.08
C ASP A 380 -29.96 12.74 -2.65
N ALA A 381 -30.08 12.03 -3.78
CA ALA A 381 -31.34 11.85 -4.48
C ALA A 381 -32.31 11.01 -3.65
N THR A 382 -33.49 11.52 -3.33
CA THR A 382 -34.53 10.71 -2.66
C THR A 382 -35.06 9.67 -3.64
N ILE A 383 -34.88 8.38 -3.33
CA ILE A 383 -35.36 7.30 -4.19
C ILE A 383 -36.77 6.85 -3.78
N PRO A 384 -37.67 6.57 -4.73
CA PRO A 384 -38.94 5.93 -4.42
C PRO A 384 -38.73 4.50 -3.93
N THR A 385 -39.39 4.12 -2.84
CA THR A 385 -39.36 2.75 -2.28
C THR A 385 -40.70 2.02 -2.41
N SER A 386 -41.69 2.67 -3.01
CA SER A 386 -43.05 2.14 -3.22
C SER A 386 -43.74 2.85 -4.40
N GLY A 387 -44.84 2.26 -4.89
CA GLY A 387 -45.65 2.83 -5.96
C GLY A 387 -45.18 2.50 -7.39
N VAL A 388 -45.70 3.23 -8.37
CA VAL A 388 -45.27 3.13 -9.78
C VAL A 388 -44.23 4.20 -10.07
N VAL A 389 -43.10 3.78 -10.61
CA VAL A 389 -42.01 4.66 -11.03
C VAL A 389 -41.79 4.50 -12.52
N LEU A 390 -41.74 5.62 -13.23
CA LEU A 390 -41.35 5.69 -14.63
C LEU A 390 -39.94 6.23 -14.74
N ARG A 391 -39.12 5.65 -15.61
CA ARG A 391 -37.74 6.05 -15.86
C ARG A 391 -37.49 6.19 -17.36
N ASN A 392 -36.70 7.19 -17.71
CA ASN A 392 -36.02 7.28 -19.00
C ASN A 392 -34.52 7.18 -18.73
N GLY A 393 -33.87 6.12 -19.20
CA GLY A 393 -32.44 5.87 -19.01
C GLY A 393 -31.59 7.06 -19.46
N ALA A 394 -30.40 7.23 -18.86
CA ALA A 394 -29.48 8.30 -19.27
C ALA A 394 -28.88 8.03 -20.66
N ASP A 395 -28.70 6.76 -20.99
CA ASP A 395 -28.24 6.18 -22.25
C ASP A 395 -29.23 6.36 -23.41
N ASN A 396 -30.49 6.68 -23.13
CA ASN A 396 -31.51 6.84 -24.16
C ASN A 396 -31.35 8.12 -24.99
N GLU A 397 -30.67 9.15 -24.47
CA GLU A 397 -30.40 10.46 -25.10
C GLU A 397 -31.62 11.21 -25.70
N ALA A 398 -32.84 10.69 -25.52
CA ALA A 398 -34.08 11.21 -26.11
C ALA A 398 -35.06 11.68 -25.03
N THR A 399 -35.96 12.60 -25.41
CA THR A 399 -37.09 13.01 -24.58
C THR A 399 -38.34 12.22 -24.97
N ILE A 400 -39.02 11.65 -23.97
CA ILE A 400 -40.25 10.88 -24.17
C ILE A 400 -41.46 11.70 -23.76
N SER A 401 -42.45 11.79 -24.64
CA SER A 401 -43.76 12.39 -24.36
C SER A 401 -44.78 11.30 -24.07
N TYR A 402 -45.58 11.46 -23.02
CA TYR A 402 -46.55 10.45 -22.60
C TYR A 402 -47.73 11.05 -21.83
N VAL A 403 -48.81 10.28 -21.70
CA VAL A 403 -50.06 10.66 -21.04
C VAL A 403 -50.36 9.68 -19.91
N ILE A 404 -50.67 10.21 -18.73
CA ILE A 404 -51.11 9.45 -17.56
C ILE A 404 -52.63 9.55 -17.41
N ASN A 405 -53.25 8.38 -17.20
CA ASN A 405 -54.70 8.20 -17.00
C ASN A 405 -55.54 8.90 -18.09
N ASP A 406 -55.04 8.88 -19.33
CA ASP A 406 -55.64 9.51 -20.51
C ASP A 406 -55.95 11.01 -20.34
N LYS A 407 -55.34 11.69 -19.38
CA LYS A 407 -55.69 13.07 -19.00
C LYS A 407 -54.50 14.02 -18.86
N TYR A 408 -53.40 13.55 -18.30
CA TYR A 408 -52.28 14.42 -17.93
C TYR A 408 -51.08 14.15 -18.83
N GLU A 409 -50.69 15.14 -19.62
CA GLU A 409 -49.55 15.05 -20.53
C GLU A 409 -48.25 15.40 -19.80
N TYR A 410 -47.20 14.63 -20.06
CA TYR A 410 -45.88 14.77 -19.46
C TYR A 410 -44.79 14.59 -20.52
N THR A 411 -43.61 15.13 -20.21
CA THR A 411 -42.37 14.84 -20.94
C THR A 411 -41.29 14.42 -19.96
N MET A 412 -40.43 13.50 -20.37
CA MET A 412 -39.33 12.98 -19.56
C MET A 412 -38.04 12.97 -20.37
N LYS A 413 -37.08 13.79 -19.98
CA LYS A 413 -35.73 13.81 -20.57
C LYS A 413 -34.95 12.55 -20.18
N ALA A 414 -33.90 12.23 -20.92
CA ALA A 414 -32.96 11.17 -20.54
C ALA A 414 -32.45 11.39 -19.10
N GLY A 415 -32.25 10.29 -18.37
CA GLY A 415 -31.81 10.26 -16.98
C GLY A 415 -32.85 10.67 -15.92
N HIS A 416 -34.09 11.00 -16.33
CA HIS A 416 -35.13 11.40 -15.37
C HIS A 416 -35.93 10.22 -14.82
N ILE A 417 -36.39 10.38 -13.59
CA ILE A 417 -37.26 9.45 -12.86
C ILE A 417 -38.51 10.21 -12.40
N GLN A 418 -39.69 9.61 -12.59
CA GLN A 418 -40.96 10.15 -12.12
C GLN A 418 -41.71 9.13 -11.26
N SER A 419 -41.97 9.49 -10.00
CA SER A 419 -42.80 8.70 -9.10
C SER A 419 -44.27 9.09 -9.24
N LEU A 420 -45.13 8.10 -9.46
CA LEU A 420 -46.59 8.25 -9.51
C LEU A 420 -47.26 7.86 -8.19
N GLY A 421 -46.51 7.28 -7.24
CA GLY A 421 -47.04 6.80 -5.97
C GLY A 421 -47.82 5.49 -6.08
N GLU A 422 -48.42 5.07 -4.97
CA GLU A 422 -49.19 3.82 -4.87
C GLU A 422 -50.48 3.88 -5.72
N GLY A 423 -50.77 2.82 -6.48
CA GLY A 423 -52.01 2.74 -7.27
C GLY A 423 -51.87 1.95 -8.57
N LYS A 424 -52.94 1.95 -9.37
CA LYS A 424 -52.92 1.52 -10.77
C LYS A 424 -52.88 2.73 -11.66
N TRP A 425 -51.94 2.76 -12.59
CA TRP A 425 -51.70 3.90 -13.47
C TRP A 425 -51.79 3.47 -14.92
N VAL A 426 -52.52 4.21 -15.74
CA VAL A 426 -52.57 3.96 -17.19
C VAL A 426 -51.59 4.90 -17.86
N VAL A 427 -50.62 4.36 -18.58
CA VAL A 427 -49.59 5.13 -19.29
C VAL A 427 -49.75 4.90 -20.78
N ARG A 428 -49.80 5.99 -21.55
CA ARG A 428 -50.02 5.99 -22.99
C ARG A 428 -48.98 6.87 -23.67
N TYR A 429 -48.33 6.41 -24.72
CA TYR A 429 -47.24 7.16 -25.36
C TYR A 429 -47.06 6.76 -26.83
N ASP A 430 -46.51 7.69 -27.62
CA ASP A 430 -46.15 7.45 -29.01
C ASP A 430 -44.84 6.65 -29.06
N LYS A 431 -44.84 5.52 -29.78
CA LYS A 431 -43.67 4.65 -29.91
C LYS A 431 -42.58 5.25 -30.81
N GLY A 432 -42.87 6.36 -31.48
CA GLY A 432 -41.99 7.02 -32.44
C GLY A 432 -42.10 6.42 -33.85
N GLY A 433 -41.69 7.21 -34.85
CA GLY A 433 -41.72 6.81 -36.26
C GLY A 433 -43.14 6.48 -36.75
N SER A 434 -43.29 5.34 -37.42
CA SER A 434 -44.58 4.83 -37.92
C SER A 434 -45.15 3.70 -37.04
N HIS A 435 -44.62 3.50 -35.83
CA HIS A 435 -44.97 2.36 -34.97
C HIS A 435 -46.24 2.54 -34.12
N GLY A 436 -46.89 3.70 -34.24
CA GLY A 436 -48.15 4.01 -33.56
C GLY A 436 -47.99 4.21 -32.05
N GLU A 437 -49.06 3.96 -31.32
CA GLU A 437 -49.16 4.27 -29.89
C GLU A 437 -49.18 3.00 -29.03
N ALA A 438 -48.61 3.08 -27.82
CA ALA A 438 -48.69 2.04 -26.81
C ALA A 438 -49.51 2.51 -25.59
N LYS A 439 -50.23 1.58 -24.96
CA LYS A 439 -51.02 1.81 -23.75
C LYS A 439 -50.85 0.66 -22.76
N TYR A 440 -50.41 0.96 -21.54
CA TYR A 440 -50.20 -0.02 -20.47
C TYR A 440 -50.94 0.37 -19.20
N THR A 441 -51.43 -0.63 -18.47
CA THR A 441 -51.88 -0.47 -17.08
C THR A 441 -50.80 -1.00 -16.16
N LEU A 442 -50.18 -0.10 -15.40
CA LEU A 442 -49.05 -0.38 -14.53
C LEU A 442 -49.51 -0.62 -13.10
N SER A 443 -48.78 -1.51 -12.43
CA SER A 443 -48.89 -1.78 -11.00
C SER A 443 -47.54 -1.55 -10.32
N GLU A 444 -47.48 -1.64 -9.01
CA GLU A 444 -46.30 -1.36 -8.19
C GLU A 444 -44.98 -1.93 -8.76
N GLY A 445 -44.02 -1.03 -9.01
CA GLY A 445 -42.68 -1.31 -9.50
C GLY A 445 -42.11 -0.17 -10.35
N THR A 446 -40.88 -0.36 -10.83
CA THR A 446 -40.22 0.56 -11.77
C THR A 446 -40.38 0.08 -13.20
N TYR A 447 -40.63 1.01 -14.11
CA TYR A 447 -40.74 0.75 -15.53
C TYR A 447 -39.85 1.74 -16.30
N GLU A 448 -39.10 1.23 -17.27
CA GLU A 448 -38.14 2.01 -18.04
C GLU A 448 -38.54 2.05 -19.51
N PHE A 449 -38.52 3.26 -20.08
CA PHE A 449 -38.61 3.44 -21.52
C PHE A 449 -37.31 2.95 -22.15
N THR A 450 -37.40 2.02 -23.09
CA THR A 450 -36.25 1.43 -23.77
C THR A 450 -36.52 1.40 -25.28
N PRO A 451 -35.55 1.81 -26.13
CA PRO A 451 -35.64 1.63 -27.56
C PRO A 451 -35.77 0.14 -27.92
N SER A 452 -36.56 -0.17 -28.95
CA SER A 452 -36.69 -1.51 -29.50
C SER A 452 -36.87 -1.45 -31.01
N ASP A 453 -36.83 -2.60 -31.68
CA ASP A 453 -37.07 -2.71 -33.13
C ASP A 453 -38.44 -2.15 -33.57
N ASN A 454 -39.38 -2.01 -32.64
CA ASN A 454 -40.72 -1.49 -32.88
C ASN A 454 -40.95 -0.10 -32.25
N GLY A 455 -39.90 0.69 -32.11
CA GLY A 455 -39.93 1.98 -31.43
C GLY A 455 -39.80 1.84 -29.91
N TRP A 456 -40.26 2.84 -29.16
CA TRP A 456 -40.18 2.85 -27.70
C TRP A 456 -41.07 1.78 -27.06
N ALA A 457 -40.50 1.03 -26.13
CA ALA A 457 -41.19 0.07 -25.28
C ALA A 457 -41.05 0.48 -23.81
N LEU A 458 -41.98 0.02 -22.98
CA LEU A 458 -41.96 0.25 -21.53
C LEU A 458 -41.83 -1.10 -20.83
N PHE A 459 -40.67 -1.39 -20.27
CA PHE A 459 -40.37 -2.67 -19.62
C PHE A 459 -40.34 -2.53 -18.10
N SER A 460 -40.82 -3.55 -17.40
CA SER A 460 -40.62 -3.63 -15.94
C SER A 460 -39.15 -3.85 -15.64
N LYS A 461 -38.59 -3.00 -14.77
CA LYS A 461 -37.19 -3.08 -14.34
C LYS A 461 -37.09 -3.73 -12.97
N LYS A 462 -36.14 -4.65 -12.85
CA LYS A 462 -35.66 -5.20 -11.59
C LYS A 462 -34.25 -4.71 -11.34
N TYR A 463 -33.93 -4.54 -10.06
CA TYR A 463 -32.65 -4.08 -9.58
C TYR A 463 -32.03 -5.21 -8.79
N ASP A 464 -31.02 -5.82 -9.40
CA ASP A 464 -30.25 -6.90 -8.80
C ASP A 464 -28.85 -6.34 -8.52
N VAL A 465 -28.53 -6.14 -7.24
CA VAL A 465 -27.27 -5.55 -6.79
C VAL A 465 -26.54 -6.56 -5.93
N THR A 466 -25.30 -6.85 -6.28
CA THR A 466 -24.41 -7.69 -5.48
C THR A 466 -23.35 -6.82 -4.82
N ILE A 467 -23.27 -6.88 -3.49
CA ILE A 467 -22.14 -6.32 -2.74
C ILE A 467 -21.10 -7.44 -2.61
N ASP A 468 -19.92 -7.22 -3.19
CA ASP A 468 -18.82 -8.17 -3.25
C ASP A 468 -17.72 -7.76 -2.25
N ASN A 469 -17.53 -8.57 -1.23
CA ASN A 469 -16.53 -8.40 -0.18
C ASN A 469 -15.48 -9.54 -0.25
N SER A 470 -15.34 -10.18 -1.42
CA SER A 470 -14.48 -11.36 -1.61
C SER A 470 -13.00 -11.07 -1.35
N GLY A 471 -12.52 -9.86 -1.66
CA GLY A 471 -11.15 -9.43 -1.39
C GLY A 471 -10.87 -8.95 0.03
N ASN A 472 -11.88 -8.81 0.89
CA ASN A 472 -11.72 -8.22 2.21
C ASN A 472 -11.74 -9.29 3.32
N PRO A 473 -10.71 -9.36 4.18
CA PRO A 473 -10.68 -10.29 5.31
C PRO A 473 -11.64 -9.91 6.45
N ASN A 474 -12.26 -8.73 6.40
CA ASN A 474 -13.19 -8.26 7.42
C ASN A 474 -14.65 -8.33 6.93
N GLU A 475 -15.61 -8.43 7.86
CA GLU A 475 -17.03 -8.24 7.53
C GLU A 475 -17.33 -6.78 7.17
N PHE A 476 -18.24 -6.57 6.22
CA PHE A 476 -18.68 -5.24 5.79
C PHE A 476 -20.15 -5.02 6.17
N HIS A 477 -20.41 -4.00 7.00
CA HIS A 477 -21.73 -3.61 7.48
C HIS A 477 -22.29 -2.44 6.66
N TYR A 478 -23.58 -2.51 6.37
CA TYR A 478 -24.29 -1.48 5.62
C TYR A 478 -25.79 -1.54 5.91
N VAL A 479 -26.52 -0.57 5.38
CA VAL A 479 -27.97 -0.48 5.40
C VAL A 479 -28.44 -0.42 3.96
N VAL A 480 -29.34 -1.31 3.57
CA VAL A 480 -29.95 -1.34 2.24
C VAL A 480 -31.44 -1.07 2.37
N ASN A 481 -31.96 -0.04 1.70
CA ASN A 481 -33.37 0.38 1.79
C ASN A 481 -33.89 0.47 3.24
N ASN A 482 -33.10 1.08 4.12
CA ASN A 482 -33.38 1.21 5.55
C ASN A 482 -33.46 -0.11 6.35
N VAL A 483 -32.89 -1.20 5.81
CA VAL A 483 -32.73 -2.49 6.50
C VAL A 483 -31.25 -2.76 6.72
N ALA A 484 -30.85 -3.01 7.96
CA ALA A 484 -29.46 -3.37 8.28
C ALA A 484 -29.06 -4.70 7.63
N ALA A 485 -27.86 -4.74 7.06
CA ALA A 485 -27.29 -5.90 6.40
C ALA A 485 -25.78 -5.97 6.66
N LYS A 486 -25.21 -7.14 6.38
CA LYS A 486 -23.77 -7.36 6.32
C LYS A 486 -23.41 -8.32 5.19
N VAL A 487 -22.18 -8.22 4.71
CA VAL A 487 -21.49 -9.26 3.93
C VAL A 487 -20.35 -9.78 4.80
N ASP A 488 -20.26 -11.10 4.95
CA ASP A 488 -19.18 -11.70 5.73
C ASP A 488 -17.82 -11.49 5.03
N ALA A 489 -16.74 -11.72 5.78
CA ALA A 489 -15.38 -11.72 5.22
C ALA A 489 -15.30 -12.68 4.02
N HIS A 490 -14.65 -12.25 2.94
CA HIS A 490 -14.54 -12.99 1.69
C HIS A 490 -15.88 -13.40 1.03
N GLY A 491 -17.00 -12.79 1.46
CA GLY A 491 -18.34 -13.15 1.01
C GLY A 491 -18.89 -12.23 -0.07
N THR A 492 -20.05 -12.60 -0.61
CA THR A 492 -20.87 -11.73 -1.45
C THR A 492 -22.31 -11.75 -0.97
N LYS A 493 -23.08 -10.69 -1.28
CA LYS A 493 -24.51 -10.64 -0.96
C LYS A 493 -25.31 -9.90 -2.02
N THR A 494 -26.31 -10.58 -2.57
CA THR A 494 -27.22 -10.03 -3.58
C THR A 494 -28.53 -9.54 -2.96
N HIS A 495 -28.96 -8.36 -3.40
CA HIS A 495 -30.25 -7.75 -3.08
C HIS A 495 -31.06 -7.60 -4.35
N ASN A 496 -32.33 -7.94 -4.28
CA ASN A 496 -33.27 -7.84 -5.39
C ASN A 496 -34.36 -6.83 -5.02
N SER A 497 -34.67 -5.90 -5.91
CA SER A 497 -35.66 -4.85 -5.68
C SER A 497 -36.41 -4.48 -6.96
N LYS A 498 -37.65 -3.98 -6.80
CA LYS A 498 -38.41 -3.35 -7.90
C LYS A 498 -38.06 -1.87 -8.09
N TYR A 499 -37.20 -1.33 -7.24
CA TYR A 499 -36.77 0.07 -7.18
C TYR A 499 -35.25 0.14 -7.07
N PRO A 500 -34.61 1.28 -7.43
CA PRO A 500 -33.21 1.50 -7.12
C PRO A 500 -32.90 1.19 -5.66
N LEU A 501 -31.70 0.70 -5.40
CA LEU A 501 -31.27 0.34 -4.04
C LEU A 501 -30.48 1.49 -3.43
N GLU A 502 -30.93 2.01 -2.29
CA GLU A 502 -30.12 2.90 -1.47
C GLU A 502 -29.25 2.03 -0.56
N VAL A 503 -27.93 2.23 -0.63
CA VAL A 503 -26.96 1.62 0.27
C VAL A 503 -26.30 2.73 1.09
N ARG A 504 -26.30 2.56 2.42
CA ARG A 504 -25.60 3.44 3.36
C ARG A 504 -24.62 2.66 4.22
N PHE A 505 -23.44 3.18 4.46
CA PHE A 505 -22.42 2.51 5.28
C PHE A 505 -21.49 3.51 5.94
N ASP A 506 -20.87 3.11 7.05
CA ASP A 506 -19.78 3.88 7.66
C ASP A 506 -18.48 3.60 6.87
N PRO A 507 -17.79 4.63 6.35
CA PRO A 507 -16.57 4.47 5.55
C PRO A 507 -15.34 4.09 6.39
N GLY A 508 -15.48 3.88 7.70
CA GLY A 508 -14.44 3.36 8.58
C GLY A 508 -13.88 4.39 9.56
N ASP A 509 -14.21 5.67 9.38
CA ASP A 509 -13.73 6.77 10.22
C ASP A 509 -14.64 7.05 11.43
N GLY A 510 -15.85 6.48 11.47
CA GLY A 510 -16.82 6.74 12.53
C GLY A 510 -17.42 8.15 12.52
N LYS A 511 -17.21 8.95 11.46
CA LYS A 511 -17.69 10.34 11.37
C LYS A 511 -19.04 10.48 10.68
N GLY A 512 -19.55 9.42 10.05
CA GLY A 512 -20.84 9.47 9.36
C GLY A 512 -21.12 8.25 8.51
N GLU A 513 -22.19 8.33 7.74
CA GLU A 513 -22.53 7.34 6.72
C GLU A 513 -22.35 7.98 5.34
N GLU A 514 -21.79 7.22 4.41
CA GLU A 514 -21.92 7.53 2.99
C GLU A 514 -23.23 6.95 2.44
N ARG A 515 -23.75 7.56 1.38
CA ARG A 515 -24.99 7.16 0.75
C ARG A 515 -24.80 6.99 -0.75
N LYS A 516 -25.04 5.77 -1.25
CA LYS A 516 -24.96 5.42 -2.67
C LYS A 516 -26.34 4.95 -3.16
N VAL A 517 -26.68 5.27 -4.41
CA VAL A 517 -27.88 4.77 -5.09
C VAL A 517 -27.42 3.87 -6.23
N LEU A 518 -27.81 2.59 -6.18
CA LEU A 518 -27.32 1.55 -7.07
C LEU A 518 -28.42 1.10 -8.01
N ASP A 519 -28.10 1.11 -9.31
CA ASP A 519 -29.02 0.85 -10.42
C ASP A 519 -28.95 -0.61 -10.95
N GLY A 520 -28.15 -1.46 -10.29
CA GLY A 520 -27.90 -2.86 -10.64
C GLY A 520 -26.40 -3.15 -10.78
N GLY A 521 -26.04 -4.43 -10.79
CA GLY A 521 -24.67 -4.90 -11.01
C GLY A 521 -23.94 -5.37 -9.75
N THR A 522 -22.64 -5.62 -9.88
CA THR A 522 -21.77 -6.03 -8.76
C THR A 522 -20.90 -4.86 -8.34
N PHE A 523 -20.82 -4.62 -7.03
CA PHE A 523 -20.04 -3.56 -6.42
C PHE A 523 -19.06 -4.13 -5.41
N GLN A 524 -17.76 -3.92 -5.66
CA GLN A 524 -16.69 -4.38 -4.80
C GLN A 524 -16.51 -3.43 -3.62
N VAL A 525 -16.33 -4.01 -2.43
CA VAL A 525 -15.92 -3.30 -1.22
C VAL A 525 -14.41 -3.21 -1.22
N ALA A 526 -13.87 -2.00 -1.30
CA ALA A 526 -12.44 -1.75 -1.29
C ALA A 526 -12.11 -0.46 -0.54
N VAL A 527 -10.83 -0.28 -0.21
CA VAL A 527 -10.32 0.94 0.40
C VAL A 527 -9.85 1.90 -0.69
N SER A 528 -10.24 3.16 -0.55
CA SER A 528 -9.74 4.25 -1.39
C SER A 528 -8.29 4.55 -1.02
N PRO A 529 -7.35 4.52 -1.99
CA PRO A 529 -5.93 4.79 -1.71
C PRO A 529 -5.68 6.25 -1.28
N GLY A 530 -6.56 7.17 -1.64
CA GLY A 530 -6.39 8.60 -1.40
C GLY A 530 -6.68 9.01 0.04
N ASP A 531 -7.61 8.35 0.72
CA ASP A 531 -8.08 8.72 2.07
C ASP A 531 -8.19 7.54 3.04
N ASN A 532 -7.83 6.33 2.60
CA ASN A 532 -7.87 5.10 3.39
C ASN A 532 -9.25 4.78 3.99
N ARG A 533 -10.33 5.08 3.25
CA ARG A 533 -11.73 4.82 3.64
C ARG A 533 -12.35 3.71 2.82
N TRP A 534 -13.24 2.92 3.43
CA TRP A 534 -14.06 1.95 2.70
C TRP A 534 -15.00 2.66 1.74
N ASP A 535 -15.11 2.16 0.52
CA ASP A 535 -16.10 2.60 -0.46
C ASP A 535 -16.57 1.43 -1.34
N LEU A 536 -17.54 1.69 -2.21
CA LEU A 536 -18.08 0.78 -3.21
C LEU A 536 -17.59 1.18 -4.60
N TYR A 537 -17.10 0.19 -5.34
CA TYR A 537 -16.58 0.35 -6.70
C TYR A 537 -17.34 -0.55 -7.64
N SER A 538 -17.69 -0.07 -8.84
CA SER A 538 -18.27 -0.95 -9.86
C SER A 538 -17.28 -2.06 -10.21
N ALA A 539 -17.74 -3.28 -10.45
CA ALA A 539 -16.87 -4.41 -10.82
C ALA A 539 -16.02 -4.21 -12.09
N GLU A 540 -16.37 -3.23 -12.94
CA GLU A 540 -15.53 -2.79 -14.07
C GLU A 540 -14.25 -2.06 -13.63
N GLY A 541 -14.25 -1.50 -12.42
CA GLY A 541 -13.08 -1.02 -11.72
C GLY A 541 -12.49 -2.15 -10.91
N THR A 542 -11.51 -2.84 -11.48
CA THR A 542 -10.91 -4.02 -10.85
C THR A 542 -10.25 -3.64 -9.53
N ALA A 543 -10.77 -4.07 -8.38
CA ALA A 543 -9.97 -4.02 -7.16
C ALA A 543 -8.70 -4.84 -7.39
N ILE A 544 -7.56 -4.19 -7.24
CA ILE A 544 -6.28 -4.89 -7.22
C ILE A 544 -6.21 -5.43 -5.79
N LEU A 545 -6.45 -6.74 -5.65
CA LEU A 545 -5.94 -7.43 -4.46
C LEU A 545 -4.46 -7.09 -4.39
N ALA A 546 -3.92 -6.87 -3.20
CA ALA A 546 -2.49 -6.84 -2.99
C ALA A 546 -1.94 -8.22 -3.38
N ASP A 547 -1.80 -8.48 -4.69
CA ASP A 547 -1.03 -9.58 -5.21
C ASP A 547 0.35 -9.39 -4.58
N HIS A 548 0.84 -10.48 -3.98
CA HIS A 548 2.16 -10.58 -3.37
C HIS A 548 3.13 -9.60 -4.01
N PRO A 549 3.85 -8.77 -3.23
CA PRO A 549 4.61 -7.62 -3.73
C PRO A 549 5.47 -8.01 -4.93
N SER A 550 4.91 -7.89 -6.13
CA SER A 550 5.57 -8.24 -7.39
C SER A 550 6.49 -7.10 -7.85
N GLY A 551 6.73 -6.15 -6.95
CA GLY A 551 7.64 -5.03 -7.10
C GLY A 551 8.80 -5.06 -6.11
N GLY A 552 8.93 -6.09 -5.26
CA GLY A 552 10.28 -6.51 -4.89
C GLY A 552 10.97 -6.83 -6.21
N ILE A 553 12.07 -6.15 -6.52
CA ILE A 553 12.89 -6.50 -7.68
C ILE A 553 13.13 -8.00 -7.55
N ASP A 554 12.60 -8.78 -8.49
CA ASP A 554 13.05 -10.14 -8.66
C ASP A 554 14.49 -10.04 -9.18
N LEU A 555 15.42 -9.85 -8.25
CA LEU A 555 16.87 -9.85 -8.49
C LEU A 555 17.32 -11.25 -8.98
N PHE A 556 16.41 -12.23 -8.98
CA PHE A 556 16.63 -13.59 -9.40
C PHE A 556 15.62 -14.00 -10.46
N GLY A 557 15.65 -13.30 -11.61
CA GLY A 557 14.76 -13.54 -12.74
C GLY A 557 14.46 -15.03 -12.97
N ASN A 558 13.23 -15.41 -12.66
CA ASN A 558 12.61 -16.66 -13.11
C ASN A 558 11.75 -16.43 -14.37
#